data_AF-A0AAW1B8Z9-F1
#
_entry.id   AF-A0AAW1B8Z9-F1
#
_cell.length_a   1.000
_cell.length_b   1.000
_cell.length_c   1.000
_cell.angle_alpha   90.00
_cell.angle_beta   90.00
_cell.angle_gamma   90.00
#
_symmetry.space_group_name_H-M   'P 1'
#
loop_
_entity.id
_entity.type
_entity.pdbx_description
1 polymer ?
#
loop_
_entity_poly.entity_id
_entity_poly.type
_entity_poly.pdbx_seq_one_letter_code
_entity_poly.pdbx_strand_id
1 'polypeptide(L)'
;MEYDLHRKKKVAFVLKASPYTVHDRVEFAELTKRFSEAFKEKITNPLHFDICWGSPFKLRHVTTILKVQVPSVQTLETERILECQRLEKAELQHKFARNGQTELKSKIFLERRPLPPCGFH
;
A
#
# COMPACT_ATOMS: atom_id res chain seq x y z
N MET A 1 4.00 17.85 -39.24
CA MET A 1 3.12 17.33 -40.32
C MET A 1 3.91 16.78 -41.52
N GLU A 2 5.08 17.33 -41.88
CA GLU A 2 5.89 16.88 -43.02
C GLU A 2 6.66 15.56 -42.80
N TYR A 3 7.16 15.34 -41.57
CA TYR A 3 7.99 14.18 -41.21
C TYR A 3 7.25 12.84 -41.36
N ASP A 4 5.94 12.82 -41.11
CA ASP A 4 5.10 11.63 -41.26
C ASP A 4 4.87 11.23 -42.72
N LEU A 5 4.80 12.21 -43.63
CA LEU A 5 4.53 11.97 -45.04
C LEU A 5 5.72 11.28 -45.72
N HIS A 6 6.94 11.74 -45.39
CA HIS A 6 8.17 11.18 -45.93
C HIS A 6 8.41 9.74 -45.44
N ARG A 7 8.07 9.46 -44.18
CA ARG A 7 8.14 8.11 -43.61
C ARG A 7 7.10 7.17 -44.24
N LYS A 8 5.86 7.63 -44.45
CA LYS A 8 4.82 6.84 -45.14
C LYS A 8 5.25 6.45 -46.56
N LYS A 9 5.78 7.41 -47.33
CA LYS A 9 6.28 7.13 -48.70
C LYS A 9 7.41 6.11 -48.69
N LYS A 10 8.34 6.22 -47.73
CA LYS A 10 9.48 5.29 -47.60
C LYS A 10 9.02 3.87 -47.22
N VAL A 11 8.08 3.73 -46.28
CA VAL A 11 7.52 2.44 -45.87
C VAL A 11 6.71 1.80 -47.01
N ALA A 12 5.85 2.57 -47.68
CA ALA A 12 5.09 2.08 -48.83
C ALA A 12 6.01 1.66 -49.99
N PHE A 13 7.09 2.40 -50.24
CA PHE A 13 8.08 2.06 -51.26
C PHE A 13 8.81 0.75 -50.92
N VAL A 14 9.27 0.57 -49.68
CA VAL A 14 9.96 -0.65 -49.24
C VAL A 14 9.03 -1.88 -49.29
N LEU A 15 7.75 -1.70 -48.94
CA LEU A 15 6.79 -2.81 -48.89
C LEU A 15 6.09 -3.08 -50.24
N LYS A 16 6.32 -2.26 -51.27
CA LYS A 16 5.72 -2.41 -52.61
C LYS A 16 6.07 -3.74 -53.29
N ALA A 17 7.24 -4.30 -52.99
CA ALA A 17 7.69 -5.60 -53.50
C ALA A 17 7.34 -6.78 -52.56
N SER A 18 6.70 -6.50 -51.42
CA SER A 18 6.32 -7.53 -50.45
C SER A 18 4.86 -7.95 -50.66
N PRO A 19 4.47 -9.18 -50.27
CA PRO A 19 3.08 -9.63 -50.30
C PRO A 19 2.20 -8.94 -49.24
N TYR A 20 2.77 -8.04 -48.42
CA TYR A 20 2.07 -7.40 -47.32
C TYR A 20 1.47 -6.07 -47.76
N THR A 21 0.15 -5.95 -47.64
CA THR A 21 -0.59 -4.70 -47.85
C THR A 21 -0.41 -3.78 -46.65
N VAL A 22 0.05 -2.55 -46.90
CA VAL A 22 0.10 -1.52 -45.85
C VAL A 22 -1.31 -1.03 -45.59
N HIS A 23 -1.90 -1.44 -44.46
CA HIS A 23 -3.22 -0.96 -44.05
C HIS A 23 -3.20 0.53 -43.74
N ASP A 24 -4.29 1.23 -44.07
CA ASP A 24 -4.44 2.62 -43.67
C ASP A 24 -4.47 2.71 -42.14
N ARG A 25 -3.70 3.65 -41.59
CA ARG A 25 -3.60 3.83 -40.14
C ARG A 25 -4.94 4.23 -39.54
N VAL A 26 -5.77 4.95 -40.30
CA VAL A 26 -7.10 5.37 -39.85
C VAL A 26 -8.02 4.15 -39.75
N GLU A 27 -8.07 3.33 -40.80
CA GLU A 27 -8.84 2.08 -40.79
C GLU A 27 -8.36 1.13 -39.69
N PHE A 28 -7.04 0.99 -39.50
CA PHE A 28 -6.49 0.16 -38.44
C PHE A 28 -6.83 0.69 -37.04
N ALA A 29 -6.80 2.01 -36.85
CA ALA A 29 -7.21 2.63 -35.59
C ALA A 29 -8.73 2.43 -35.32
N GLU A 30 -9.57 2.54 -36.34
CA GLU A 30 -11.01 2.25 -36.23
C GLU A 30 -11.27 0.79 -35.90
N LEU A 31 -10.57 -0.15 -36.55
CA LEU A 31 -10.66 -1.57 -36.23
C LEU A 31 -10.21 -1.87 -34.81
N THR A 32 -9.10 -1.26 -34.37
CA THR A 32 -8.59 -1.41 -33.01
C THR A 32 -9.57 -0.85 -31.97
N LYS A 33 -10.21 0.27 -32.28
CA LYS A 33 -11.25 0.88 -31.44
C LYS A 33 -12.47 -0.04 -31.32
N ARG A 34 -13.01 -0.52 -32.45
CA ARG A 34 -14.14 -1.47 -32.48
C ARG A 34 -13.81 -2.77 -31.75
N PHE A 35 -12.58 -3.28 -31.93
CA PHE A 35 -12.09 -4.44 -31.22
C PHE A 35 -12.05 -4.19 -29.71
N SER A 36 -11.51 -3.05 -29.27
CA SER A 36 -11.45 -2.69 -27.85
C SER A 36 -12.82 -2.49 -27.20
N GLU A 37 -13.81 -2.02 -27.96
CA GLU A 37 -15.20 -1.85 -27.51
C GLU A 37 -15.96 -3.20 -27.46
N ALA A 38 -15.58 -4.16 -28.30
CA ALA A 38 -16.19 -5.49 -28.34
C ALA A 38 -15.79 -6.39 -27.16
N PHE A 39 -14.65 -6.13 -26.50
CA PHE A 39 -14.30 -6.80 -25.25
C PHE A 39 -15.10 -6.20 -24.09
N LYS A 40 -16.01 -7.01 -23.50
CA LYS A 40 -16.80 -6.62 -22.33
C LYS A 40 -15.95 -6.35 -21.08
N GLU A 41 -14.75 -6.89 -21.02
CA GLU A 41 -13.81 -6.66 -19.92
C GLU A 41 -12.73 -5.67 -20.36
N LYS A 42 -12.52 -4.62 -19.55
CA LYS A 42 -11.37 -3.71 -19.72
C LYS A 42 -10.11 -4.52 -19.47
N ILE A 43 -9.48 -5.02 -20.53
CA ILE A 43 -8.16 -5.63 -20.47
C ILE A 43 -7.17 -4.50 -20.15
N THR A 44 -6.96 -4.24 -18.86
CA THR A 44 -6.09 -3.18 -18.34
C THR A 44 -4.61 -3.51 -18.51
N ASN A 45 -4.28 -4.78 -18.74
CA ASN A 45 -2.91 -5.24 -18.97
C ASN A 45 -2.87 -6.19 -20.18
N PRO A 46 -2.09 -5.89 -21.24
CA PRO A 46 -1.95 -6.78 -22.39
C PRO A 46 -1.40 -8.17 -22.01
N LEU A 47 -0.77 -8.32 -20.84
CA LEU A 47 -0.27 -9.59 -20.30
C LEU A 47 -1.30 -10.33 -19.43
N HIS A 48 -2.53 -9.82 -19.29
CA HIS A 48 -3.52 -10.42 -18.39
C HIS A 48 -3.86 -11.86 -18.79
N PHE A 49 -3.98 -12.12 -20.10
CA PHE A 49 -4.18 -13.47 -20.61
C PHE A 49 -2.93 -14.33 -20.44
N ASP A 50 -1.73 -13.80 -20.62
CA ASP A 50 -0.48 -14.54 -20.42
C ASP A 50 -0.30 -15.02 -18.98
N ILE A 51 -0.83 -14.29 -17.99
CA ILE A 51 -0.84 -14.71 -16.58
C ILE A 51 -1.84 -15.86 -16.36
N CYS A 52 -3.03 -15.80 -16.99
CA CYS A 52 -4.01 -16.89 -16.93
C CYS A 52 -3.50 -18.18 -17.59
N TRP A 53 -2.66 -18.05 -18.63
CA TRP A 53 -1.98 -19.18 -19.29
C TRP A 53 -0.58 -19.47 -18.70
N GLY A 54 -0.18 -18.70 -17.70
CA GLY A 54 1.05 -18.84 -16.94
C GLY A 54 0.97 -20.12 -16.13
N SER A 55 1.32 -21.24 -16.77
CA SER A 55 1.33 -22.55 -16.15
C SER A 55 2.38 -22.58 -15.02
N PRO A 56 1.98 -22.71 -13.74
CA PRO A 56 2.94 -22.93 -12.66
C PRO A 56 3.74 -24.23 -12.86
N PHE A 57 3.24 -25.14 -13.72
CA PHE A 57 3.91 -26.39 -14.10
C PHE A 57 5.17 -26.18 -14.96
N LYS A 58 5.42 -24.97 -15.49
CA LYS A 58 6.66 -24.64 -16.21
C LYS A 58 7.74 -23.99 -15.32
N LEU A 59 7.46 -23.77 -14.04
CA LEU A 59 8.45 -23.25 -13.11
C LEU A 59 9.45 -24.34 -12.75
N ARG A 60 10.74 -23.99 -12.75
CA ARG A 60 11.76 -24.90 -12.24
C ARG A 60 11.54 -25.09 -10.75
N HIS A 61 11.57 -26.34 -10.29
CA HIS A 61 11.53 -26.64 -8.87
C HIS A 61 12.76 -26.04 -8.18
N VAL A 62 12.54 -25.26 -7.12
CA VAL A 62 13.59 -24.65 -6.30
C VAL A 62 13.32 -25.00 -4.85
N THR A 63 14.35 -25.44 -4.14
CA THR A 63 14.29 -25.66 -2.69
C THR A 63 14.44 -24.32 -1.97
N THR A 64 13.34 -23.80 -1.44
CA THR A 64 13.35 -22.58 -0.64
C THR A 64 13.87 -22.91 0.76
N ILE A 65 15.12 -22.55 1.06
CA ILE A 65 15.66 -22.63 2.42
C ILE A 65 15.24 -21.36 3.16
N LEU A 66 14.15 -21.46 3.93
CA LEU A 66 13.75 -20.39 4.84
C LEU A 66 14.71 -20.37 6.03
N LYS A 67 15.71 -19.47 5.97
CA LYS A 67 16.61 -19.18 7.09
C LYS A 67 15.92 -18.28 8.10
N VAL A 68 14.87 -18.79 8.74
CA VAL A 68 14.24 -18.09 9.87
C VAL A 68 14.97 -18.52 11.13
N GLN A 69 15.66 -17.58 11.78
CA GLN A 69 16.22 -17.82 13.10
C GLN A 69 15.09 -17.80 14.12
N VAL A 70 14.85 -18.95 14.76
CA VAL A 70 13.92 -19.05 15.88
C VAL A 70 14.66 -18.62 17.15
N PRO A 71 14.07 -17.75 17.99
CA PRO A 71 14.71 -17.34 19.23
C PRO A 71 14.96 -18.54 20.14
N SER A 72 16.07 -18.49 20.88
CA SER A 72 16.38 -19.51 21.89
C SER A 72 15.41 -19.40 23.08
N VAL A 73 15.26 -20.49 23.83
CA VAL A 73 14.46 -20.50 25.07
C VAL A 73 14.97 -19.44 26.05
N GLN A 74 16.28 -19.27 26.17
CA GLN A 74 16.90 -18.24 27.02
C GLN A 74 16.49 -16.83 26.58
N THR A 75 16.48 -16.56 25.27
CA THR A 75 16.05 -15.27 24.72
C THR A 75 14.59 -14.98 25.09
N LEU A 76 13.71 -15.97 24.93
CA LEU A 76 12.29 -15.83 25.26
C LEU A 76 12.07 -15.58 26.77
N GLU A 77 12.82 -16.26 27.63
CA GLU A 77 12.75 -16.05 29.08
C GLU A 77 13.24 -14.65 29.46
N THR A 78 14.33 -14.17 28.86
CA THR A 78 14.83 -12.81 29.11
C THR A 78 13.84 -11.73 28.67
N GLU A 79 13.23 -11.89 27.50
CA GLU A 79 12.20 -10.96 27.01
C GLU A 79 10.97 -10.94 27.93
N ARG A 80 10.56 -12.12 28.43
CA ARG A 80 9.44 -12.22 29.37
C ARG A 80 9.71 -11.48 30.67
N ILE A 81 10.91 -11.63 31.24
CA ILE A 81 11.30 -10.94 32.48
C ILE A 81 11.32 -9.42 32.26
N LEU A 82 11.89 -8.96 31.14
CA LEU A 82 11.94 -7.53 30.80
C LEU A 82 10.54 -6.95 30.63
N GLU A 83 9.63 -7.67 29.99
CA GLU A 83 8.25 -7.20 29.80
C GLU A 83 7.49 -7.15 31.13
N CYS A 84 7.67 -8.13 32.01
CA CYS A 84 7.10 -8.08 33.36
C CYS A 84 7.57 -6.83 34.13
N GLN A 85 8.88 -6.53 34.11
CA GLN A 85 9.41 -5.32 34.76
C GLN A 85 8.85 -4.03 34.16
N ARG A 86 8.68 -3.99 32.83
CA ARG A 86 8.10 -2.84 32.13
C ARG A 86 6.66 -2.58 32.58
N LEU A 87 5.86 -3.65 32.70
CA LEU A 87 4.48 -3.57 33.15
C LEU A 87 4.37 -3.13 34.62
N GLU A 88 5.19 -3.71 35.51
CA GLU A 88 5.22 -3.30 36.92
C GLU A 88 5.54 -1.80 37.08
N LYS A 89 6.52 -1.30 36.31
CA LYS A 89 6.86 0.13 36.30
C LYS A 89 5.71 1.00 35.80
N ALA A 90 5.01 0.56 34.75
CA ALA A 90 3.85 1.27 34.21
C ALA A 90 2.68 1.30 35.21
N GLU A 91 2.43 0.20 35.91
CA GLU A 91 1.41 0.13 36.96
C GLU A 91 1.71 1.07 38.13
N LEU A 92 2.97 1.13 38.57
CA LEU A 92 3.39 2.07 39.61
C LEU A 92 3.17 3.51 39.17
N GLN A 93 3.60 3.87 37.96
CA GLN A 93 3.38 5.21 37.41
C GLN A 93 1.88 5.56 37.33
N HIS A 94 1.05 4.60 36.92
CA HIS A 94 -0.40 4.79 36.88
C HIS A 94 -1.00 4.99 38.27
N LYS A 95 -0.56 4.23 39.29
CA LYS A 95 -0.97 4.41 40.69
C LYS A 95 -0.56 5.79 41.22
N PHE A 96 0.68 6.21 40.98
CA PHE A 96 1.14 7.55 41.37
C PHE A 96 0.33 8.66 40.69
N ALA A 97 0.08 8.55 39.37
CA ALA A 97 -0.71 9.52 38.64
C ALA A 97 -2.15 9.60 39.17
N ARG A 98 -2.78 8.45 39.47
CA ARG A 98 -4.12 8.39 40.03
C ARG A 98 -4.20 9.03 41.41
N ASN A 99 -3.25 8.72 42.30
CA ASN A 99 -3.19 9.28 43.64
C ASN A 99 -2.92 10.79 43.63
N GLY A 100 -1.99 11.24 42.78
CA GLY A 100 -1.72 12.67 42.58
C GLY A 100 -2.93 13.43 42.03
N GLN A 101 -3.67 12.85 41.06
CA GLN A 101 -4.91 13.46 40.58
C GLN A 101 -5.99 13.54 41.67
N THR A 102 -6.12 12.52 42.53
CA THR A 102 -7.07 12.57 43.65
C THR A 102 -6.71 13.62 44.69
N GLU A 103 -5.42 13.77 45.02
CA GLU A 103 -4.93 14.81 45.94
C GLU A 103 -5.07 16.23 45.38
N LEU A 104 -4.79 16.42 44.09
CA LEU A 104 -4.97 17.72 43.44
C LEU A 104 -6.45 18.10 43.37
N LYS A 105 -7.34 17.15 43.03
CA LYS A 105 -8.78 17.40 43.03
C LYS A 105 -9.29 17.74 44.43
N SER A 106 -8.86 17.03 45.48
CA SER A 106 -9.28 17.34 46.85
C SER A 106 -8.81 18.71 47.32
N LYS A 107 -7.60 19.15 46.93
CA LYS A 107 -7.09 20.51 47.20
C LYS A 107 -7.87 21.60 46.45
N ILE A 108 -8.20 21.40 45.17
CA ILE A 108 -8.97 22.37 44.35
C ILE A 108 -10.37 22.62 44.94
N PHE A 109 -11.00 21.61 45.55
CA PHE A 109 -12.30 21.78 46.23
C PHE A 109 -12.23 22.67 47.47
N LEU A 110 -11.07 22.83 48.10
CA LEU A 110 -10.88 23.68 49.29
C LEU A 110 -10.54 25.13 48.92
N GLU A 111 -9.94 25.37 47.76
CA GLU A 111 -9.50 26.72 47.32
C GLU A 111 -10.57 27.48 46.52
N ARG A 112 -11.52 26.80 45.89
CA ARG A 112 -12.64 27.44 45.18
C ARG A 112 -13.80 27.78 46.13
N ARG A 113 -13.54 28.61 47.14
CA ARG A 113 -14.65 29.30 47.81
C ARG A 113 -15.18 30.39 46.85
N PRO A 114 -16.50 30.49 46.63
CA PRO A 114 -17.04 31.62 45.90
C PRO A 114 -16.61 32.90 46.61
N LEU A 115 -16.14 33.88 45.83
CA LEU A 115 -15.85 35.22 46.36
C LEU A 115 -17.10 35.72 47.10
N PRO A 116 -16.95 36.25 48.34
CA PRO A 116 -18.09 36.77 49.08
C PRO A 116 -18.77 37.87 48.25
N PRO A 117 -20.11 37.97 48.28
CA PRO A 117 -20.83 38.98 47.51
C PRO A 117 -20.35 40.38 47.95
N CYS A 118 -19.70 41.11 47.05
CA CYS A 118 -19.40 42.52 47.25
C CYS A 118 -20.71 43.31 47.09
N GLY A 119 -21.27 43.80 48.19
CA GLY A 119 -22.35 44.78 48.13
C GLY A 119 -23.32 44.75 49.31
N PHE A 120 -22.94 45.37 50.41
CA PHE A 120 -23.87 46.08 51.28
C PHE A 120 -23.23 47.41 51.64
N HIS A 121 -23.62 48.47 50.92
CA HIS A 121 -23.81 49.83 51.40
C HIS A 121 -24.59 50.61 50.35
#